data_AF-A0A7K0ZC52-F1
#
_entry.id   AF-A0A7K0ZC52-F1
#
_cell.length_a   1.000
_cell.length_b   1.000
_cell.length_c   1.000
_cell.angle_alpha   90.00
_cell.angle_beta   90.00
_cell.angle_gamma   90.00
#
_symmetry.space_group_name_H-M   'P 1'
#
loop_
_entity.id
_entity.type
_entity.pdbx_description
1 polymer ?
#
loop_
_entity_poly.entity_id
_entity_poly.type
_entity_poly.pdbx_seq_one_letter_code
_entity_poly.pdbx_strand_id
1 'polypeptide(L)'
;GVHGANRLASNSLTEGVVAGTRVGRALSWALPNKVDPDETDVEGSLIDSYHRTALRSAMSKYVGVLRPPEGLNSASHILNTLGRNASAQVVPTRKSFEATNMLTIATAVVEAAKVRTESRGCHRRTDHDHPEESWNRHLSCHIVDGHMEVN
;
A
#
# COMPACT_ATOMS: atom_id res chain seq x y z
N GLY A 1 4.23 11.27 -9.72
CA GLY A 1 5.37 11.17 -8.78
C GLY A 1 6.69 11.09 -9.55
N VAL A 2 7.82 11.44 -8.93
CA VAL A 2 9.13 11.60 -9.62
C VAL A 2 9.70 10.32 -10.27
N HIS A 3 9.27 9.13 -9.81
CA HIS A 3 9.79 7.84 -10.33
C HIS A 3 8.94 7.20 -11.43
N GLY A 4 7.75 7.72 -11.72
CA GLY A 4 6.82 7.05 -12.62
C GLY A 4 6.58 5.58 -12.22
N ALA A 5 6.63 4.67 -13.20
CA ALA A 5 6.37 3.24 -13.00
C ALA A 5 7.63 2.39 -12.75
N ASN A 6 8.83 2.98 -12.81
CA ASN A 6 10.10 2.30 -12.51
C ASN A 6 11.12 3.29 -11.96
N ARG A 7 11.57 3.06 -10.72
CA ARG A 7 12.61 3.88 -10.10
C ARG A 7 13.97 3.56 -10.71
N LEU A 8 14.62 4.56 -11.29
CA LEU A 8 16.01 4.43 -11.74
C LEU A 8 16.96 4.36 -10.54
N ALA A 9 17.99 3.52 -10.65
CA ALA A 9 19.00 3.35 -9.62
C ALA A 9 19.67 4.67 -9.24
N SER A 10 20.16 4.78 -8.00
CA SER A 10 20.88 5.94 -7.45
C SER A 10 20.07 7.22 -7.16
N ASN A 11 18.82 7.33 -7.60
CA ASN A 11 18.01 8.54 -7.35
C ASN A 11 17.43 8.64 -5.94
N SER A 12 17.53 7.58 -5.14
CA SER A 12 16.90 7.46 -3.83
C SER A 12 17.37 8.47 -2.79
N LEU A 13 18.69 8.61 -2.71
CA LEU A 13 19.31 9.46 -1.71
C LEU A 13 19.12 10.93 -2.09
N THR A 14 19.32 11.25 -3.36
CA THR A 14 19.11 12.59 -3.92
C THR A 14 17.66 13.02 -3.77
N GLU A 15 16.70 12.13 -4.03
CA GLU A 15 15.28 12.39 -3.76
C GLU A 15 15.05 12.73 -2.30
N GLY A 16 15.59 11.95 -1.37
CA GLY A 16 15.46 12.19 0.07
C GLY A 16 15.97 13.58 0.47
N VAL A 17 17.16 13.96 -0.02
CA VAL A 17 17.76 15.28 0.25
C VAL A 17 16.92 16.40 -0.37
N VAL A 18 16.51 16.27 -1.63
CA VAL A 18 15.75 17.32 -2.34
C VAL A 18 14.35 17.48 -1.75
N ALA A 19 13.61 16.39 -1.58
CA ALA A 19 12.25 16.42 -1.02
C ALA A 19 12.28 16.88 0.44
N GLY A 20 13.20 16.35 1.26
CA GLY A 20 13.36 16.75 2.65
C GLY A 20 13.69 18.23 2.80
N THR A 21 14.63 18.75 2.00
CA THR A 21 14.97 20.18 2.00
C THR A 21 13.77 21.06 1.60
N ARG A 22 13.02 20.65 0.56
CA ARG A 22 11.82 21.38 0.11
C ARG A 22 10.73 21.40 1.17
N VAL A 23 10.44 20.25 1.79
CA VAL A 23 9.45 20.14 2.86
C VAL A 23 9.89 20.96 4.08
N GLY A 24 11.14 20.82 4.51
CA GLY A 24 11.69 21.60 5.62
C GLY A 24 11.62 23.10 5.38
N ARG A 25 11.97 23.56 4.16
CA ARG A 25 11.84 24.97 3.78
C ARG A 25 10.37 25.42 3.76
N ALA A 26 9.46 24.62 3.23
CA ALA A 26 8.04 24.98 3.22
C ALA A 26 7.51 25.15 4.65
N LEU A 27 7.84 24.21 5.53
CA LEU A 27 7.44 24.21 6.94
C LEU A 27 8.12 25.31 7.76
N SER A 28 9.30 25.80 7.36
CA SER A 28 9.95 26.92 8.05
C SER A 28 9.25 28.27 7.84
N TRP A 29 8.49 28.43 6.75
CA TRP A 29 7.72 29.64 6.48
C TRP A 29 6.36 29.64 7.17
N ALA A 30 5.71 28.47 7.21
CA ALA A 30 4.43 28.29 7.87
C ALA A 30 4.31 26.84 8.33
N LEU A 31 4.30 26.64 9.66
CA LEU A 31 3.88 25.37 10.22
C LEU A 31 2.36 25.26 10.09
N PRO A 32 1.82 24.07 9.76
CA PRO A 32 0.39 23.84 9.87
C PRO A 32 -0.05 24.08 11.32
N ASN A 33 -1.30 24.50 11.49
CA ASN A 33 -1.87 24.66 12.83
C ASN A 33 -1.73 23.34 13.57
N LYS A 34 -1.17 23.40 14.78
CA LYS A 34 -1.18 22.25 15.68
C LYS A 34 -2.64 21.90 15.93
N VAL A 35 -2.98 20.66 15.68
CA VAL A 35 -4.27 20.08 16.06
C VAL A 35 -4.01 19.31 17.34
N ASP A 36 -4.86 19.50 18.35
CA ASP A 36 -4.83 18.64 19.51
C ASP A 36 -5.33 17.24 19.11
N PRO A 37 -4.72 16.17 19.65
CA PRO A 37 -5.17 14.82 19.35
C PRO A 37 -6.64 14.68 19.75
N ASP A 38 -7.41 14.00 18.91
CA ASP A 38 -8.74 13.58 19.29
C ASP A 38 -8.61 12.49 20.36
N GLU A 39 -9.08 12.77 21.57
CA GLU A 39 -9.08 11.80 22.68
C GLU A 39 -10.26 10.82 22.59
N THR A 40 -11.09 10.90 21.55
CA THR A 40 -12.15 9.94 21.31
C THR A 40 -11.55 8.53 21.17
N ASP A 41 -11.94 7.64 22.07
CA ASP A 41 -11.51 6.25 22.05
C ASP A 41 -12.17 5.58 20.85
N VAL A 42 -11.38 5.38 19.79
CA VAL A 42 -11.86 4.76 18.55
C VAL A 42 -11.81 3.25 18.76
N GLU A 43 -12.95 2.56 18.61
CA GLU A 43 -12.98 1.09 18.57
C GLU A 43 -12.28 0.59 17.29
N GLY A 44 -10.96 0.57 17.33
CA GLY A 44 -10.10 0.06 16.28
C GLY A 44 -9.97 -1.45 16.36
N SER A 45 -9.92 -2.12 15.21
CA SER A 45 -9.58 -3.54 15.11
C SER A 45 -8.17 -3.72 14.57
N LEU A 46 -7.38 -4.57 15.22
CA LEU A 46 -6.03 -4.92 14.80
C LEU A 46 -5.98 -6.39 14.40
N ILE A 47 -5.05 -6.76 13.52
CA ILE A 47 -4.71 -8.16 13.30
C ILE A 47 -3.55 -8.59 14.20
N ASP A 48 -3.54 -9.85 14.62
CA ASP A 48 -2.42 -10.40 15.39
C ASP A 48 -1.13 -10.41 14.55
N SER A 49 -0.01 -10.10 15.20
CA SER A 49 1.32 -10.08 14.58
C SER A 49 1.78 -11.42 14.00
N TYR A 50 1.24 -12.55 14.47
CA TYR A 50 1.51 -13.88 13.92
C TYR A 50 1.14 -13.97 12.43
N HIS A 51 0.15 -13.21 11.96
CA HIS A 51 -0.26 -13.20 10.55
C HIS A 51 0.77 -12.57 9.59
N ARG A 52 1.81 -11.88 10.11
CA ARG A 52 2.85 -11.25 9.27
C ARG A 52 3.54 -12.24 8.34
N THR A 53 3.78 -13.47 8.80
CA THR A 53 4.41 -14.50 7.98
C THR A 53 3.51 -14.91 6.81
N ALA A 54 2.23 -15.14 7.08
CA ALA A 54 1.25 -15.48 6.03
C ALA A 54 1.12 -14.35 4.99
N LEU A 55 1.04 -13.11 5.45
CA LEU A 55 0.98 -11.92 4.58
C LEU A 55 2.21 -11.84 3.67
N ARG A 56 3.41 -11.94 4.24
CA ARG A 56 4.67 -11.90 3.47
C ARG A 56 4.72 -13.02 2.43
N SER A 57 4.36 -14.25 2.83
CA SER A 57 4.32 -15.39 1.92
C SER A 57 3.34 -15.18 0.77
N ALA A 58 2.15 -14.64 1.03
CA ALA A 58 1.16 -14.34 0.00
C ALA A 58 1.69 -13.29 -1.00
N MET A 59 2.25 -12.18 -0.50
CA MET A 59 2.80 -11.12 -1.35
C MET A 59 4.00 -11.60 -2.16
N SER A 60 4.92 -12.35 -1.56
CA SER A 60 6.07 -12.90 -2.27
C SER A 60 5.69 -13.92 -3.35
N LYS A 61 4.68 -14.76 -3.07
CA LYS A 61 4.26 -15.81 -4.02
C LYS A 61 3.45 -15.25 -5.19
N TYR A 62 2.55 -14.31 -4.93
CA TYR A 62 1.52 -13.93 -5.89
C TYR A 62 1.67 -12.50 -6.46
N VAL A 63 2.44 -11.64 -5.78
CA VAL A 63 2.60 -10.22 -6.13
C VAL A 63 4.08 -9.93 -6.42
N GLY A 64 4.74 -10.88 -7.09
CA GLY A 64 6.14 -10.80 -7.49
C GLY A 64 6.37 -9.95 -8.75
N VAL A 65 7.42 -10.31 -9.49
CA VAL A 65 7.80 -9.62 -10.74
C VAL A 65 6.70 -9.78 -11.80
N LEU A 66 6.29 -11.02 -12.08
CA LEU A 66 5.19 -11.33 -12.98
C LEU A 66 3.93 -11.61 -12.16
N ARG A 67 2.80 -11.07 -12.61
CA ARG A 67 1.53 -11.07 -11.86
C ARG A 67 0.41 -11.65 -12.71
N PRO A 68 0.16 -12.96 -12.61
CA PRO A 68 -0.98 -13.57 -13.25
C PRO A 68 -2.29 -13.21 -12.54
N PRO A 69 -3.43 -13.15 -13.26
CA PRO A 69 -4.72 -12.73 -12.69
C PRO A 69 -5.16 -13.64 -11.54
N GLU A 70 -4.99 -14.96 -11.68
CA GLU A 70 -5.28 -15.93 -10.63
C GLU A 70 -4.41 -15.75 -9.39
N GLY A 71 -3.15 -15.32 -9.56
CA GLY A 71 -2.25 -14.98 -8.47
C GLY A 71 -2.75 -13.77 -7.69
N LEU A 72 -3.08 -12.68 -8.38
CA LEU A 72 -3.63 -11.47 -7.75
C LEU A 72 -4.95 -11.75 -7.03
N ASN A 73 -5.84 -12.56 -7.61
CA ASN A 73 -7.08 -12.98 -6.96
C ASN A 73 -6.82 -13.83 -5.70
N SER A 74 -5.84 -14.75 -5.76
CA SER A 74 -5.43 -15.54 -4.60
C SER A 74 -4.86 -14.66 -3.48
N ALA A 75 -4.02 -13.68 -3.82
CA ALA A 75 -3.50 -12.71 -2.86
C ALA A 75 -4.63 -11.91 -2.21
N SER A 76 -5.53 -11.35 -3.02
CA SER A 76 -6.70 -10.59 -2.55
C SER A 76 -7.55 -11.42 -1.59
N HIS A 77 -7.83 -12.69 -1.92
CA HIS A 77 -8.59 -13.59 -1.06
C HIS A 77 -7.89 -13.86 0.29
N ILE A 78 -6.58 -14.10 0.28
CA ILE A 78 -5.80 -14.33 1.50
C ILE A 78 -5.81 -13.08 2.36
N LEU A 79 -5.53 -11.90 1.78
CA LEU A 79 -5.51 -10.64 2.53
C LEU A 79 -6.89 -10.32 3.13
N ASN A 80 -7.97 -10.53 2.38
CA ASN A 80 -9.33 -10.37 2.90
C ASN A 80 -9.61 -11.35 4.06
N THR A 81 -9.15 -12.59 3.96
CA THR A 81 -9.28 -13.57 5.05
C THR A 81 -8.50 -13.14 6.28
N LEU A 82 -7.28 -12.65 6.13
CA LEU A 82 -6.48 -12.11 7.24
C LEU A 82 -7.17 -10.88 7.87
N GLY A 83 -7.72 -9.98 7.04
CA GLY A 83 -8.45 -8.80 7.51
C GLY A 83 -9.71 -9.13 8.31
N ARG A 84 -10.41 -10.22 7.99
CA ARG A 84 -11.55 -10.71 8.79
C ARG A 84 -11.16 -11.20 10.19
N ASN A 85 -9.87 -11.45 10.45
CA ASN A 85 -9.37 -11.77 11.79
C ASN A 85 -9.02 -10.50 12.60
N ALA A 86 -9.24 -9.30 12.04
CA ALA A 86 -9.08 -8.07 12.79
C ALA A 86 -10.10 -8.02 13.93
N SER A 87 -9.64 -7.66 15.13
CA SER A 87 -10.49 -7.61 16.31
C SER A 87 -10.00 -6.55 17.30
N ALA A 88 -10.94 -5.90 17.99
CA ALA A 88 -10.66 -5.01 19.11
C ALA A 88 -10.04 -5.74 20.32
N GLN A 89 -10.13 -7.08 20.36
CA GLN A 89 -9.53 -7.90 21.43
C GLN A 89 -8.01 -8.13 21.23
N VAL A 90 -7.47 -7.79 20.05
CA VAL A 90 -6.03 -7.92 19.79
C VAL A 90 -5.30 -6.83 20.57
N VAL A 91 -4.38 -7.24 21.44
CA VAL A 91 -3.61 -6.31 22.28
C VAL A 91 -2.86 -5.30 21.41
N PRO A 92 -3.06 -3.98 21.62
CA PRO A 92 -2.35 -2.94 20.91
C PRO A 92 -0.86 -2.95 21.28
N THR A 93 -0.04 -3.46 20.37
CA THR A 93 1.41 -3.48 20.48
C THR A 93 1.98 -2.96 19.17
N ARG A 94 3.22 -2.47 19.21
CA ARG A 94 3.93 -2.09 17.98
C ARG A 94 3.84 -3.18 16.89
N LYS A 95 3.91 -4.46 17.26
CA LYS A 95 3.86 -5.57 16.30
C LYS A 95 2.49 -5.77 15.66
N SER A 96 1.39 -5.58 16.41
CA SER A 96 0.03 -5.68 15.86
C SER A 96 -0.32 -4.46 15.00
N PHE A 97 0.15 -3.26 15.37
CA PHE A 97 0.08 -2.09 14.47
C PHE A 97 0.87 -2.30 13.18
N GLU A 98 2.13 -2.77 13.26
CA GLU A 98 2.94 -3.07 12.07
C GLU A 98 2.26 -4.10 11.17
N ALA A 99 1.67 -5.16 11.75
CA ALA A 99 0.95 -6.17 10.98
C ALA A 99 -0.27 -5.58 10.27
N THR A 100 -1.07 -4.78 10.97
CA THR A 100 -2.27 -4.11 10.43
C THR A 100 -1.91 -3.12 9.32
N ASN A 101 -0.83 -2.34 9.49
CA ASN A 101 -0.31 -1.46 8.44
C ASN A 101 0.18 -2.24 7.22
N MET A 102 0.91 -3.35 7.44
CA MET A 102 1.34 -4.22 6.36
C MET A 102 0.15 -4.78 5.58
N LEU A 103 -0.92 -5.21 6.27
CA LEU A 103 -2.13 -5.71 5.62
C LEU A 103 -2.78 -4.62 4.77
N THR A 104 -2.94 -3.43 5.33
CA THR A 104 -3.54 -2.27 4.65
C THR A 104 -2.82 -1.95 3.34
N ILE A 105 -1.48 -1.83 3.40
CA ILE A 105 -0.66 -1.52 2.22
C ILE A 105 -0.65 -2.69 1.23
N ALA A 106 -0.57 -3.93 1.70
CA ALA A 106 -0.64 -5.11 0.84
C ALA A 106 -1.96 -5.15 0.05
N THR A 107 -3.09 -4.86 0.70
CA THR A 107 -4.40 -4.79 0.05
C THR A 107 -4.42 -3.67 -0.99
N ALA A 108 -3.93 -2.47 -0.66
CA ALA A 108 -3.85 -1.36 -1.62
C ALA A 108 -3.04 -1.74 -2.88
N VAL A 109 -1.88 -2.40 -2.69
CA VAL A 109 -1.02 -2.84 -3.79
C VAL A 109 -1.69 -3.90 -4.66
N VAL A 110 -2.34 -4.89 -4.03
CA VAL A 110 -3.04 -5.97 -4.75
C VAL A 110 -4.22 -5.44 -5.54
N GLU A 111 -5.08 -4.64 -4.92
CA GLU A 111 -6.25 -4.08 -5.61
C GLU A 111 -5.84 -3.12 -6.73
N ALA A 112 -4.82 -2.27 -6.52
CA ALA A 112 -4.29 -1.45 -7.60
C ALA A 112 -3.69 -2.28 -8.75
N ALA A 113 -3.04 -3.40 -8.43
CA ALA A 113 -2.50 -4.30 -9.44
C ALA A 113 -3.58 -5.07 -10.20
N LYS A 114 -4.73 -5.35 -9.58
CA LYS A 114 -5.90 -5.96 -10.24
C LYS A 114 -6.58 -4.97 -11.17
N VAL A 115 -6.78 -3.74 -10.71
CA VAL A 115 -7.41 -2.67 -11.50
C VAL A 115 -6.56 -2.32 -12.71
N ARG A 116 -5.23 -2.21 -12.57
CA ARG A 116 -4.34 -1.87 -13.67
C ARG A 116 -4.14 -3.06 -14.62
N THR A 117 -4.85 -3.06 -15.74
CA THR A 117 -4.77 -4.10 -16.77
C THR A 117 -3.82 -3.69 -17.92
N GLU A 118 -2.56 -3.42 -17.59
CA GLU A 118 -1.47 -3.23 -18.56
C GLU A 118 -0.14 -3.73 -17.97
N SER A 119 0.95 -3.71 -18.74
CA SER A 119 2.30 -3.88 -18.22
C SER A 119 3.14 -2.61 -18.42
N ARG A 120 3.61 -2.01 -17.32
CA ARG A 120 4.42 -0.80 -17.34
C ARG A 120 5.43 -0.77 -16.19
N GLY A 121 6.70 -0.54 -16.52
CA GLY A 121 7.78 -0.46 -15.54
C GLY A 121 7.90 -1.73 -14.69
N CYS A 122 7.79 -1.59 -13.36
CA CYS A 122 7.82 -2.71 -12.40
C CYS A 122 6.50 -3.46 -12.25
N HIS A 123 5.42 -3.00 -12.88
CA HIS A 123 4.14 -3.71 -12.90
C HIS A 123 4.07 -4.53 -14.18
N ARG A 124 4.16 -5.86 -14.06
CA ARG A 124 4.10 -6.80 -15.18
C ARG A 124 2.98 -7.82 -14.98
N ARG A 125 1.94 -7.74 -15.82
CA ARG A 125 0.80 -8.66 -15.89
C ARG A 125 1.07 -9.70 -16.97
N THR A 126 0.75 -10.96 -16.72
CA THR A 126 1.00 -12.03 -17.71
C THR A 126 -0.12 -12.12 -18.76
N ASP A 127 -1.28 -11.55 -18.45
CA ASP A 127 -2.46 -11.43 -19.30
C ASP A 127 -2.55 -10.06 -20.01
N HIS A 128 -1.67 -9.12 -19.67
CA HIS A 128 -1.51 -7.83 -20.36
C HIS A 128 -0.02 -7.49 -20.42
N ASP A 129 0.65 -7.76 -21.54
CA ASP A 129 2.11 -7.69 -21.68
C ASP A 129 2.66 -6.34 -22.16
N HIS A 130 1.78 -5.46 -22.63
CA HIS A 130 2.13 -4.14 -23.16
C HIS A 130 1.55 -2.98 -22.34
N PRO A 131 2.18 -1.80 -22.39
CA PRO A 131 1.59 -0.58 -21.87
C PRO A 131 0.44 -0.11 -22.78
N GLU A 132 -0.61 0.46 -22.20
CA GLU A 132 -1.73 1.06 -22.94
C GLU A 132 -1.85 2.55 -22.62
N GLU A 133 -2.24 3.35 -23.62
CA GLU A 133 -2.35 4.82 -23.47
C GLU A 133 -3.48 5.23 -22.51
N SER A 134 -4.57 4.45 -22.46
CA SER A 134 -5.68 4.58 -21.51
C SER A 134 -5.20 4.57 -20.04
N TRP A 135 -4.07 3.91 -19.77
CA TRP A 135 -3.45 3.79 -18.45
C TRP A 135 -2.37 4.85 -18.18
N ASN A 136 -2.19 5.87 -19.03
CA ASN A 136 -1.29 7.01 -18.77
C ASN A 136 -1.82 7.95 -17.66
N ARG A 137 -2.15 7.37 -16.51
CA ARG A 137 -2.69 8.02 -15.31
C ARG A 137 -2.15 7.35 -14.05
N HIS A 138 -2.21 8.09 -12.95
CA HIS A 138 -1.98 7.54 -11.62
C HIS A 138 -3.22 6.84 -11.09
N LEU A 139 -3.02 5.83 -10.26
CA LEU A 139 -4.09 5.24 -9.44
C LEU A 139 -3.99 5.80 -8.03
N SER A 140 -5.14 6.11 -7.44
CA SER A 140 -5.26 6.55 -6.06
C SER A 140 -6.04 5.51 -5.26
N CYS A 141 -5.45 5.05 -4.15
CA CYS A 141 -6.09 4.10 -3.25
C CYS A 141 -6.66 4.83 -2.04
N HIS A 142 -7.92 4.55 -1.70
CA HIS A 142 -8.63 5.14 -0.59
C HIS A 142 -9.24 4.05 0.28
N ILE A 143 -9.33 4.31 1.59
CA ILE A 143 -10.10 3.46 2.49
C ILE A 143 -11.42 4.18 2.76
N VAL A 144 -12.52 3.57 2.33
CA VAL A 144 -13.89 4.06 2.51
C VAL A 144 -14.65 2.98 3.26
N ASP A 145 -15.18 3.31 4.44
CA ASP A 145 -15.94 2.38 5.30
C ASP A 145 -15.20 1.04 5.56
N GLY A 146 -13.88 1.10 5.72
CA GLY A 146 -13.04 -0.08 5.95
C GLY A 146 -12.71 -0.91 4.70
N HIS A 147 -13.16 -0.48 3.53
CA HIS A 147 -12.88 -1.13 2.25
C HIS A 147 -11.89 -0.34 1.40
N MET A 148 -11.04 -1.06 0.66
CA MET A 148 -10.08 -0.46 -0.25
C MET A 148 -10.76 -0.15 -1.59
N GLU A 149 -10.81 1.13 -1.94
CA GLU A 149 -11.22 1.61 -3.26
C GLU A 149 -10.00 2.09 -4.06
N VAL A 150 -10.03 1.88 -5.37
CA VAL A 150 -8.96 2.29 -6.28
C VAL A 150 -9.56 3.03 -7.47
N ASN A 151 -9.10 4.26 -7.68
CA ASN A 151 -9.53 5.16 -8.76
C ASN A 151 -8.38 5.48 -9.73
#